data_AF-A0A316Z9E4-F1
#
_entry.id   AF-A0A316Z9E4-F1
#
_cell.length_a   1.000
_cell.length_b   1.000
_cell.length_c   1.000
_cell.angle_alpha   90.00
_cell.angle_beta   90.00
_cell.angle_gamma   90.00
#
_symmetry.space_group_name_H-M   'P 1'
#
loop_
_entity.id
_entity.type
_entity.pdbx_description
1 polymer ?
#
loop_
_entity_poly.entity_id
_entity_poly.type
_entity_poly.pdbx_seq_one_letter_code
_entity_poly.pdbx_strand_id
1 'polypeptide(L)'
;MSLPDAQLHQILAQMQAQAVAAQRELSRVRAQSSSLEGARRRAELTRRQVEEEKDATLWVGRGKMFLKTPSPDVQAELLEREQTLSAEVANLGKKMKFLEKQAAEAQGHLRDVFRGMDAQQRAT
;
A
#
# COMPACT_ATOMS: atom_id res chain seq x y z
N MET A 1 29.55 31.42 1.87
CA MET A 1 28.27 32.11 2.09
C MET A 1 27.36 31.15 2.84
N SER A 2 27.17 31.36 4.13
CA SER A 2 26.22 30.60 4.95
C SER A 2 24.81 30.89 4.44
N LEU A 3 24.01 29.84 4.23
CA LEU A 3 22.56 29.98 4.09
C LEU A 3 22.05 30.78 5.31
N PRO A 4 21.22 31.81 5.11
CA PRO A 4 20.55 32.49 6.22
C PRO A 4 19.86 31.46 7.11
N ASP A 5 20.08 31.53 8.43
CA ASP A 5 19.57 30.56 9.40
C ASP A 5 18.05 30.28 9.21
N ALA A 6 17.28 31.33 8.90
CA ALA A 6 15.86 31.24 8.59
C ALA A 6 15.51 30.33 7.38
N GLN A 7 16.33 30.34 6.32
CA GLN A 7 16.10 29.48 5.14
C GLN A 7 16.41 28.01 5.46
N LEU A 8 17.41 27.75 6.29
CA LEU A 8 17.73 26.41 6.78
C LEU A 8 16.60 25.83 7.63
N HIS A 9 16.06 26.60 8.58
CA HIS A 9 14.91 26.19 9.39
C HIS A 9 13.69 25.86 8.53
N GLN A 10 13.43 26.66 7.50
CA GLN A 10 12.30 26.43 6.60
C GLN A 10 12.46 25.15 5.77
N ILE A 11 13.67 24.89 5.26
CA ILE A 11 13.99 23.66 4.52
C ILE A 11 13.86 22.43 5.42
N LEU A 12 14.39 22.48 6.65
CA LEU A 12 14.29 21.40 7.63
C LEU A 12 12.84 21.08 7.99
N ALA A 13 12.02 22.11 8.23
CA ALA A 13 10.59 21.95 8.50
C ALA A 13 9.87 21.27 7.32
N GLN A 14 10.20 21.66 6.09
CA GLN A 14 9.62 21.05 4.89
C GLN A 14 10.05 19.58 4.71
N MET A 15 11.33 19.26 4.95
CA MET A 15 11.84 17.89 4.90
C MET A 15 11.18 16.99 5.96
N GLN A 16 11.01 17.51 7.18
CA GLN A 16 10.31 16.80 8.25
C GLN A 16 8.84 16.56 7.90
N ALA A 17 8.15 17.58 7.35
CA ALA A 17 6.78 17.44 6.88
C ALA A 17 6.66 16.38 5.79
N GLN A 18 7.59 16.35 4.83
CA GLN A 18 7.63 15.35 3.77
C GLN A 18 7.86 13.93 4.31
N ALA A 19 8.79 13.76 5.25
CA ALA A 19 9.05 12.46 5.88
C ALA A 19 7.81 11.93 6.62
N VAL A 20 7.15 12.79 7.41
CA VAL A 20 5.92 12.43 8.14
C VAL A 20 4.78 12.11 7.17
N ALA A 21 4.61 12.88 6.10
CA ALA A 21 3.58 12.66 5.09
C ALA A 21 3.78 11.31 4.37
N ALA A 22 5.01 11.01 3.94
CA ALA A 22 5.35 9.74 3.31
C ALA A 22 5.10 8.54 4.25
N GLN A 23 5.47 8.66 5.53
CA GLN A 23 5.23 7.62 6.53
C GLN A 23 3.73 7.36 6.75
N ARG A 24 2.92 8.42 6.85
CA ARG A 24 1.45 8.31 7.02
C ARG A 24 0.80 7.63 5.83
N GLU A 25 1.18 8.04 4.62
CA GLU A 25 0.66 7.45 3.39
C GLU A 25 1.10 5.99 3.25
N LEU A 26 2.35 5.67 3.60
CA LEU A 26 2.84 4.29 3.61
C LEU A 26 2.01 3.39 4.53
N SER A 27 1.68 3.85 5.74
CA SER A 27 0.80 3.12 6.66
C SER A 27 -0.61 2.91 6.08
N ARG A 28 -1.17 3.91 5.40
CA ARG A 28 -2.47 3.79 4.71
C ARG A 28 -2.43 2.75 3.61
N VAL A 29 -1.41 2.81 2.75
CA VAL A 29 -1.26 1.87 1.63
C VAL A 29 -1.03 0.44 2.13
N ARG A 30 -0.26 0.25 3.20
CA ARG A 30 -0.08 -1.07 3.84
C ARG A 30 -1.39 -1.65 4.35
N ALA A 31 -2.20 -0.85 5.05
CA ALA A 31 -3.51 -1.29 5.52
C ALA A 31 -4.44 -1.68 4.36
N GLN A 32 -4.47 -0.87 3.30
CA GLN A 32 -5.25 -1.15 2.10
C GLN A 32 -4.77 -2.45 1.41
N SER A 33 -3.47 -2.63 1.25
CA SER A 33 -2.88 -3.84 0.66
C SER A 33 -3.23 -5.09 1.46
N SER A 34 -3.16 -5.03 2.79
CA SER A 34 -3.52 -6.16 3.66
C SER A 34 -5.01 -6.53 3.53
N SER A 35 -5.89 -5.53 3.46
CA SER A 35 -7.33 -5.75 3.26
C SER A 35 -7.63 -6.41 1.92
N LEU A 36 -7.00 -5.93 0.83
CA LEU A 36 -7.19 -6.50 -0.51
C LEU A 36 -6.60 -7.91 -0.63
N GLU A 37 -5.44 -8.17 -0.01
CA GLU A 37 -4.85 -9.49 0.03
C GLU A 37 -5.75 -10.50 0.78
N GLY A 38 -6.36 -10.06 1.89
CA GLY A 38 -7.38 -10.85 2.58
C GLY A 38 -8.61 -11.12 1.71
N ALA A 39 -9.06 -10.15 0.91
CA ALA A 39 -10.16 -10.35 -0.04
C ALA A 39 -9.79 -11.32 -1.18
N ARG A 40 -8.57 -11.23 -1.70
CA ARG A 40 -8.03 -12.14 -2.72
C ARG A 40 -8.01 -13.57 -2.21
N ARG A 41 -7.51 -13.77 -0.99
CA ARG A 41 -7.45 -15.09 -0.36
C ARG A 41 -8.84 -15.68 -0.11
N ARG A 42 -9.82 -14.86 0.29
CA ARG A 42 -11.21 -15.32 0.42
C ARG A 42 -11.78 -15.79 -0.92
N ALA A 43 -11.58 -15.03 -2.00
CA ALA A 43 -12.05 -15.43 -3.33
C ALA A 43 -11.41 -16.75 -3.78
N GLU A 44 -10.09 -16.90 -3.59
CA GLU A 44 -9.34 -18.13 -3.89
C GLU A 44 -9.89 -19.35 -3.14
N LEU A 45 -10.13 -19.20 -1.83
CA LEU A 45 -10.66 -20.30 -1.02
C LEU A 45 -12.10 -20.66 -1.43
N THR A 46 -12.95 -19.67 -1.69
CA THR A 46 -14.31 -19.92 -2.17
C THR A 46 -14.30 -20.61 -3.53
N ARG A 47 -13.40 -20.23 -4.44
CA ARG A 47 -13.30 -20.86 -5.77
C ARG A 47 -12.92 -22.33 -5.65
N ARG A 48 -11.93 -22.65 -4.80
CA ARG A 48 -11.53 -24.04 -4.52
C ARG A 48 -12.67 -24.87 -3.92
N GLN A 49 -13.42 -24.30 -2.97
CA GLN A 49 -14.59 -24.98 -2.40
C GLN A 49 -15.67 -25.27 -3.44
N VAL A 50 -15.95 -24.32 -4.33
CA VAL A 50 -16.91 -24.50 -5.44
C VAL A 50 -16.42 -25.53 -6.47
N GLU A 51 -15.11 -25.63 -6.67
CA GLU A 51 -14.49 -26.62 -7.57
C GLU A 51 -14.56 -28.05 -6.98
N GLU A 52 -14.43 -28.19 -5.66
CA GLU A 52 -14.55 -29.46 -4.94
C GLU A 52 -16.01 -29.97 -4.92
N GLU A 53 -16.99 -29.08 -4.82
CA GLU A 53 -18.41 -29.42 -4.68
C GLU A 53 -19.15 -29.41 -6.02
N LYS A 54 -19.12 -30.55 -6.73
CA LYS A 54 -19.63 -30.65 -8.12
C LYS A 54 -21.16 -30.71 -8.26
N ASP A 55 -21.87 -31.12 -7.22
CA ASP A 55 -23.32 -31.37 -7.28
C ASP A 55 -24.16 -30.32 -6.53
N ALA A 56 -23.54 -29.29 -5.96
CA ALA A 56 -24.26 -28.26 -5.22
C ALA A 56 -25.03 -27.29 -6.12
N THR A 57 -26.23 -26.91 -5.67
CA THR A 57 -26.95 -25.76 -6.22
C THR A 57 -26.36 -24.48 -5.62
N LEU A 58 -25.72 -23.66 -6.45
CA LEU A 58 -25.11 -22.41 -6.01
C LEU A 58 -26.06 -21.23 -6.14
N TRP A 59 -26.06 -20.37 -5.12
CA TRP A 59 -26.83 -19.14 -5.06
C TRP A 59 -25.89 -17.97 -4.78
N VAL A 60 -25.79 -17.01 -5.70
CA VAL A 60 -24.89 -15.86 -5.57
C VAL A 60 -25.68 -14.62 -5.21
N GLY A 61 -25.21 -13.89 -4.19
CA GLY A 61 -25.80 -12.63 -3.76
C GLY A 61 -25.59 -11.51 -4.78
N ARG A 62 -26.67 -10.84 -5.17
CA ARG A 62 -26.69 -9.61 -5.98
C ARG A 62 -27.51 -8.54 -5.25
N GLY A 63 -26.84 -7.67 -4.51
CA GLY A 63 -27.52 -6.68 -3.67
C GLY A 63 -28.36 -7.34 -2.57
N LYS A 64 -29.69 -7.18 -2.63
CA LYS A 64 -30.65 -7.77 -1.66
C LYS A 64 -31.23 -9.13 -2.09
N MET A 65 -30.79 -9.68 -3.21
CA MET A 65 -31.33 -10.91 -3.79
C MET A 65 -30.25 -11.99 -3.94
N PHE A 66 -30.67 -13.24 -4.09
CA PHE A 66 -29.81 -14.38 -4.41
C PHE A 66 -30.27 -15.01 -5.72
N LEU A 67 -29.34 -15.22 -6.66
CA LEU A 67 -29.62 -15.83 -7.96
C LEU A 67 -28.97 -17.19 -8.06
N LYS A 68 -29.74 -18.20 -8.49
CA LYS A 68 -29.20 -19.52 -8.83
C LYS A 68 -28.27 -19.34 -10.02
N THR A 69 -27.00 -19.70 -9.82
CA THR A 69 -25.95 -19.46 -10.82
C THR A 69 -25.19 -20.77 -11.07
N PRO A 70 -24.91 -21.14 -12.32
CA PRO A 70 -24.09 -22.31 -12.63
C PRO A 70 -22.70 -22.24 -12.01
N SER A 71 -22.17 -23.38 -11.55
CA SER A 71 -20.79 -23.51 -11.05
C SER A 71 -19.71 -22.90 -11.95
N PRO A 72 -19.70 -23.13 -13.30
CA PRO A 72 -18.67 -22.52 -14.14
C PRO A 72 -18.70 -20.99 -14.13
N ASP A 73 -19.88 -20.38 -14.07
CA ASP A 73 -20.02 -18.92 -14.04
C ASP A 73 -19.51 -18.35 -12.72
N VAL A 74 -19.81 -19.02 -11.59
CA VAL A 74 -19.29 -18.63 -10.27
C VAL A 74 -17.77 -18.74 -10.22
N GLN A 75 -17.20 -19.81 -10.77
CA GLN A 75 -15.75 -20.00 -10.81
C GLN A 75 -15.06 -18.94 -11.69
N ALA A 76 -15.66 -18.60 -12.83
CA ALA A 76 -15.15 -17.55 -13.72
C ALA A 76 -15.16 -16.18 -13.03
N GLU A 77 -16.27 -15.81 -12.35
CA GLU A 77 -16.37 -14.55 -11.60
C GLU A 77 -15.35 -14.48 -10.46
N LEU A 78 -15.17 -15.58 -9.72
CA LEU A 78 -14.18 -15.64 -8.65
C LEU A 78 -12.75 -15.54 -9.19
N LEU A 79 -12.44 -16.18 -10.31
CA LEU A 79 -11.14 -16.10 -10.96
C LEU A 79 -10.83 -14.68 -11.47
N GLU A 80 -11.80 -14.03 -12.12
CA GLU A 80 -11.66 -12.64 -12.55
C GLU A 80 -11.39 -11.74 -11.34
N ARG A 81 -12.17 -11.90 -10.27
CA ARG A 81 -12.01 -11.15 -9.02
C ARG A 81 -10.63 -11.37 -8.39
N GLU A 82 -10.13 -12.61 -8.38
CA GLU A 82 -8.77 -12.93 -7.91
C GLU A 82 -7.71 -12.19 -8.73
N GLN A 83 -7.83 -12.17 -10.06
CA GLN A 83 -6.89 -11.48 -10.96
C GLN A 83 -6.91 -9.97 -10.75
N THR A 84 -8.10 -9.36 -10.67
CA THR A 84 -8.25 -7.92 -10.39
C THR A 84 -7.60 -7.56 -9.04
N LEU A 85 -7.92 -8.30 -7.98
CA LEU A 85 -7.36 -8.06 -6.66
C LEU A 85 -5.83 -8.27 -6.63
N SER A 86 -5.33 -9.26 -7.37
CA SER A 86 -3.88 -9.50 -7.50
C SER A 86 -3.17 -8.34 -8.19
N ALA A 87 -3.75 -7.79 -9.27
CA ALA A 87 -3.21 -6.63 -9.96
C ALA A 87 -3.20 -5.38 -9.07
N GLU A 88 -4.27 -5.16 -8.29
CA GLU A 88 -4.34 -4.05 -7.33
C GLU A 88 -3.28 -4.19 -6.23
N VAL A 89 -3.13 -5.37 -5.62
CA VAL A 89 -2.09 -5.63 -4.61
C VAL A 89 -0.69 -5.39 -5.19
N ALA A 90 -0.43 -5.84 -6.42
CA ALA A 90 0.85 -5.59 -7.08
C ALA A 90 1.12 -4.09 -7.30
N ASN A 91 0.09 -3.32 -7.68
CA ASN A 91 0.20 -1.87 -7.85
C ASN A 91 0.42 -1.14 -6.52
N LEU A 92 -0.29 -1.53 -5.46
CA LEU A 92 -0.03 -0.99 -4.12
C LEU A 92 1.38 -1.35 -3.63
N GLY A 93 1.89 -2.54 -3.94
CA GLY A 93 3.26 -2.94 -3.65
C GLY A 93 4.30 -2.02 -4.31
N LYS A 94 4.08 -1.59 -5.56
CA LYS A 94 4.93 -0.59 -6.22
C LYS A 94 4.87 0.76 -5.49
N LYS A 95 3.66 1.21 -5.13
CA LYS A 95 3.46 2.46 -4.38
C LYS A 95 4.12 2.43 -2.99
N MET A 96 4.05 1.30 -2.29
CA MET A 96 4.72 1.10 -1.01
C MET A 96 6.23 1.26 -1.14
N LYS A 97 6.87 0.59 -2.10
CA LYS A 97 8.32 0.70 -2.33
C LYS A 97 8.75 2.14 -2.63
N PHE A 98 7.95 2.86 -3.43
CA PHE A 98 8.20 4.26 -3.71
C PHE A 98 8.14 5.12 -2.44
N LEU A 99 7.10 4.96 -1.62
CA LEU A 99 6.93 5.71 -0.36
C LEU A 99 8.00 5.35 0.68
N GLU A 100 8.43 4.09 0.73
CA GLU A 100 9.55 3.64 1.57
C GLU A 100 10.85 4.34 1.18
N LYS A 101 11.16 4.37 -0.12
CA LYS A 101 12.32 5.10 -0.64
C LYS A 101 12.22 6.60 -0.33
N GLN A 102 11.07 7.22 -0.58
CA GLN A 102 10.85 8.64 -0.31
C GLN A 102 11.02 8.99 1.17
N ALA A 103 10.50 8.15 2.07
CA ALA A 103 10.66 8.35 3.51
C ALA A 103 12.12 8.18 3.95
N ALA A 104 12.82 7.18 3.41
CA ALA A 104 14.24 6.94 3.70
C ALA A 104 15.13 8.10 3.20
N GLU A 105 14.89 8.60 2.00
CA GLU A 105 15.60 9.76 1.44
C GLU A 105 15.38 11.02 2.27
N ALA A 106 14.13 11.33 2.64
CA ALA A 106 13.83 12.48 3.48
C ALA A 106 14.50 12.41 4.85
N GLN A 107 14.55 11.21 5.47
CA GLN A 107 15.28 11.00 6.72
C GLN A 107 16.80 11.08 6.54
N GLY A 108 17.33 10.59 5.41
CA GLY A 108 18.75 10.70 5.07
C GLY A 108 19.20 12.15 4.94
N HIS A 109 18.45 12.94 4.16
CA HIS A 109 18.72 14.38 4.01
C HIS A 109 18.73 15.11 5.36
N LEU A 110 17.78 14.82 6.26
CA LEU A 110 17.78 15.41 7.60
C LEU A 110 19.06 15.06 8.37
N ARG A 111 19.48 13.78 8.38
CA ARG A 111 20.70 13.34 9.09
C ARG A 111 21.95 14.01 8.54
N ASP A 112 22.05 14.16 7.22
CA ASP A 112 23.20 14.77 6.58
C ASP A 112 23.31 16.27 6.90
N VAL A 113 22.17 16.98 6.95
CA VAL A 113 22.14 18.38 7.39
C VAL A 113 22.60 18.50 8.84
N PHE A 114 22.09 17.67 9.76
CA PHE A 114 22.52 17.70 11.16
C PHE A 114 24.02 17.39 11.32
N ARG A 115 24.55 16.39 10.61
CA ARG A 115 25.98 16.06 10.63
C ARG A 115 26.85 17.20 10.08
N GLY A 116 26.39 17.89 9.04
CA GLY A 116 27.07 19.06 8.49
C GLY A 116 27.14 20.21 9.50
N MET A 117 26.06 20.45 10.25
CA MET A 117 26.00 21.46 11.29
C MET A 117 26.92 21.14 12.48
N ASP A 118 26.93 19.88 12.95
CA ASP A 118 27.81 19.43 14.04
C ASP A 118 29.30 19.55 13.68
N ALA A 119 29.65 19.27 12.42
CA ALA A 119 31.02 19.43 11.92
C ALA A 119 31.45 20.91 11.86
N GLN A 120 30.53 21.80 11.50
CA GLN A 120 30.77 23.25 11.49
C GLN A 120 30.99 23.82 12.89
N GLN A 121 30.21 23.37 13.89
CA GLN A 121 30.35 23.83 15.28
C GLN A 121 31.64 23.35 15.96
N ARG A 122 32.22 22.23 15.52
CA ARG A 122 33.49 21.72 16.06
C ARG A 122 34.73 22.36 15.45
N ALA A 123 34.58 23.05 14.32
CA ALA A 123 35.67 23.71 13.59
C ALA A 123 35.83 25.20 13.96
N THR A 124 34.96 25.73 14.82
CA THR A 124 34.97 27.07 15.39
C THR A 124 35.27 27.02 16.88
#